data_AF-A0A8H5N028-F1
#
_entry.id   AF-A0A8H5N028-F1
#
_cell.length_a   1.000
_cell.length_b   1.000
_cell.length_c   1.000
_cell.angle_alpha   90.00
_cell.angle_beta   90.00
_cell.angle_gamma   90.00
#
_symmetry.space_group_name_H-M   'P 1'
#
loop_
_entity.id
_entity.type
_entity.pdbx_description
1 polymer ?
#
loop_
_entity_poly.entity_id
_entity_poly.type
_entity_poly.pdbx_seq_one_letter_code
_entity_poly.pdbx_strand_id
1 'polypeptide(L)'
;MEFLDANERIKVLCGSELASYLSFYPSVALVTCNDVTELGVDCENEIDGVIACNTSSDDPIAELWKLYLTTELPEVTASVSEQRLNDACRILAKLEPRESRMRKTLKTAKRIAVAVTSAVGLGHVLSVIRSSLSSARLKEVKDILATVDELGPIE
;
A
#
# COMPACT_ATOMS: atom_id res chain seq x y z
N MET A 1 -16.63 -8.64 -17.23
CA MET A 1 -16.26 -7.98 -15.96
C MET A 1 -16.19 -6.50 -16.27
N GLU A 2 -17.33 -5.82 -16.18
CA GLU A 2 -17.38 -4.37 -16.38
C GLU A 2 -17.09 -3.73 -15.02
N PHE A 3 -16.01 -2.97 -14.96
CA PHE A 3 -15.73 -2.09 -13.84
C PHE A 3 -16.54 -0.83 -14.06
N LEU A 4 -17.54 -0.59 -13.21
CA LEU A 4 -18.21 0.70 -13.16
C LEU A 4 -17.22 1.72 -12.63
N ASP A 5 -16.88 2.68 -13.50
CA ASP A 5 -16.00 3.81 -13.24
C ASP A 5 -16.57 4.63 -12.06
N ALA A 6 -15.78 4.77 -11.00
CA ALA A 6 -16.20 5.26 -9.68
C ALA A 6 -16.32 6.79 -9.62
N ASN A 7 -16.63 7.46 -10.74
CA ASN A 7 -16.63 8.92 -10.81
C ASN A 7 -17.96 9.56 -11.24
N GLU A 8 -19.03 8.78 -11.40
CA GLU A 8 -20.38 9.34 -11.52
C GLU A 8 -21.29 8.75 -10.46
N ARG A 9 -21.47 9.53 -9.38
CA ARG A 9 -22.55 9.42 -8.39
C ARG A 9 -22.62 8.05 -7.71
N ILE A 10 -22.05 7.97 -6.50
CA ILE A 10 -22.50 6.99 -5.50
C ILE A 10 -23.97 7.32 -5.22
N LYS A 11 -24.86 6.72 -6.01
CA LYS A 11 -26.28 6.65 -5.71
C LYS A 11 -26.36 5.54 -4.67
N VAL A 12 -26.56 5.91 -3.40
CA VAL A 12 -26.95 4.96 -2.37
C VAL A 12 -28.31 4.43 -2.82
N LEU A 13 -28.29 3.25 -3.44
CA LEU A 13 -29.51 2.57 -3.87
C LEU A 13 -30.12 1.98 -2.59
N CYS A 14 -31.35 2.37 -2.26
CA CYS A 14 -32.08 1.74 -1.16
C CYS A 14 -32.37 0.26 -1.50
N GLY A 15 -32.59 -0.59 -0.49
CA GLY A 15 -32.67 -2.05 -0.62
C GLY A 15 -33.60 -2.58 -1.73
N SER A 16 -34.66 -1.86 -2.09
CA SER A 16 -35.57 -2.23 -3.19
C SER A 16 -34.95 -2.06 -4.60
N GLU A 17 -34.06 -1.09 -4.80
CA GLU A 17 -33.35 -0.89 -6.08
C GLU A 17 -32.23 -1.93 -6.24
N LEU A 18 -31.53 -2.31 -5.17
CA LEU A 18 -30.49 -3.35 -5.15
C LEU A 18 -31.04 -4.75 -5.48
N ALA A 19 -32.20 -5.09 -4.94
CA ALA A 19 -32.86 -6.38 -5.19
C ALA A 19 -33.23 -6.59 -6.67
N SER A 20 -33.53 -5.51 -7.40
CA SER A 20 -33.90 -5.59 -8.82
C SER A 20 -32.72 -5.95 -9.73
N TYR A 21 -31.49 -5.53 -9.37
CA TYR A 21 -30.28 -5.76 -10.17
C TYR A 21 -29.64 -7.15 -9.98
N LEU A 22 -29.91 -7.83 -8.87
CA LEU A 22 -29.20 -9.07 -8.47
C LEU A 22 -30.01 -10.36 -8.68
N SER A 23 -31.08 -10.30 -9.47
CA SER A 23 -32.17 -11.29 -9.48
C SER A 23 -31.86 -12.66 -10.11
N PHE A 24 -30.61 -13.00 -10.52
CA PHE A 24 -30.37 -14.28 -11.21
C PHE A 24 -29.09 -15.09 -10.91
N TYR A 25 -28.25 -14.76 -9.93
CA TYR A 25 -27.11 -15.62 -9.50
C TYR A 25 -26.82 -15.42 -8.01
N PRO A 26 -26.21 -16.39 -7.28
CA PRO A 26 -25.65 -16.12 -5.96
C PRO A 26 -24.63 -14.97 -6.09
N SER A 27 -25.04 -13.80 -5.61
CA SER A 27 -24.32 -12.55 -5.77
C SER A 27 -23.83 -12.10 -4.41
N VAL A 28 -22.54 -11.82 -4.29
CA VAL A 28 -21.93 -11.28 -3.07
C VAL A 28 -21.65 -9.81 -3.32
N ALA A 29 -22.18 -8.93 -2.46
CA ALA A 29 -21.86 -7.51 -2.46
C ALA A 29 -20.82 -7.23 -1.36
N LEU A 30 -19.74 -6.53 -1.71
CA LEU A 30 -18.73 -6.05 -0.77
C LEU A 30 -18.87 -4.54 -0.63
N VAL A 31 -19.14 -4.09 0.58
CA VAL A 31 -19.25 -2.67 0.92
C VAL A 31 -18.06 -2.30 1.82
N THR A 32 -17.36 -1.23 1.48
CA THR A 32 -16.24 -0.71 2.27
C THR A 32 -16.63 0.63 2.87
N CYS A 33 -16.54 0.75 4.19
CA CYS A 33 -16.77 1.99 4.95
C CYS A 33 -15.69 2.14 6.03
N ASN A 34 -15.52 3.37 6.53
CA ASN A 34 -14.59 3.60 7.64
C ASN A 34 -15.23 3.21 8.99
N ASP A 35 -16.54 3.40 9.10
CA ASP A 35 -17.37 3.01 10.23
C ASP A 35 -18.70 2.45 9.70
N VAL A 36 -19.17 1.34 10.29
CA VAL A 36 -20.41 0.67 9.88
C VAL A 36 -21.64 1.55 10.15
N THR A 37 -21.57 2.41 11.18
CA THR A 37 -22.64 3.34 11.53
C THR A 37 -22.96 4.36 10.43
N GLU A 38 -22.03 4.60 9.51
CA GLU A 38 -22.21 5.50 8.35
C GLU A 38 -23.16 4.92 7.29
N LEU A 39 -23.40 3.61 7.29
CA LEU A 39 -24.28 2.93 6.32
C LEU A 39 -25.77 3.11 6.64
N GLY A 40 -26.09 3.50 7.88
CA GLY A 40 -27.45 3.64 8.38
C GLY A 40 -28.09 2.30 8.73
N VAL A 41 -29.01 2.35 9.70
CA VAL A 41 -29.65 1.18 10.33
C VAL A 41 -30.29 0.21 9.31
N ASP A 42 -30.85 0.76 8.23
CA ASP A 42 -31.51 -0.05 7.20
C ASP A 42 -30.51 -0.90 6.40
N CYS A 43 -29.29 -0.39 6.13
CA CYS A 43 -28.25 -1.16 5.46
C CYS A 43 -27.60 -2.16 6.41
N GLU A 44 -27.43 -1.81 7.69
CA GLU A 44 -26.85 -2.71 8.70
C GLU A 44 -27.64 -4.03 8.84
N ASN A 45 -28.97 -3.95 8.74
CA ASN A 45 -29.86 -5.11 8.84
C ASN A 45 -29.79 -6.07 7.63
N GLU A 46 -29.24 -5.61 6.51
CA GLU A 46 -29.10 -6.40 5.26
C GLU A 46 -27.68 -6.97 5.08
N ILE A 47 -26.75 -6.70 6.01
CA ILE A 47 -25.37 -7.18 5.94
C ILE A 47 -25.24 -8.54 6.62
N ASP A 48 -24.95 -9.57 5.82
CA ASP A 48 -24.74 -10.94 6.30
C ASP A 48 -23.47 -11.12 7.17
N GLY A 49 -22.49 -10.22 7.02
CA GLY A 49 -21.25 -10.30 7.77
C GLY A 49 -20.42 -9.02 7.72
N VAL A 50 -19.84 -8.65 8.87
CA VAL A 50 -18.93 -7.52 9.00
C VAL A 50 -17.51 -8.05 9.20
N ILE A 51 -16.60 -7.64 8.32
CA ILE A 51 -15.17 -7.89 8.47
C ILE A 51 -14.53 -6.62 9.01
N ALA A 52 -14.22 -6.60 10.30
CA ALA A 52 -13.47 -5.50 10.89
C ALA A 52 -12.02 -5.56 10.38
N CYS A 53 -11.65 -4.60 9.53
CA CYS A 53 -10.28 -4.42 9.03
C CYS A 53 -9.39 -3.75 10.11
N ASN A 54 -9.21 -4.43 11.24
CA ASN A 54 -8.31 -3.96 12.28
C ASN A 54 -6.87 -4.25 11.88
N THR A 55 -6.09 -3.21 11.61
CA THR A 55 -4.63 -3.37 11.51
C THR A 55 -4.08 -3.62 12.90
N SER A 56 -3.71 -4.86 13.21
CA SER A 56 -3.09 -5.24 14.49
C SER A 56 -1.65 -4.71 14.65
N SER A 57 -1.13 -4.02 13.63
CA SER A 57 0.19 -3.40 13.63
C SER A 57 0.07 -1.92 13.94
N ASP A 58 0.95 -1.41 14.81
CA ASP A 58 1.12 0.01 15.06
C ASP A 58 1.59 0.77 13.79
N ASP A 59 2.16 0.06 12.80
CA ASP A 59 2.55 0.60 11.49
C ASP A 59 2.26 -0.42 10.37
N PRO A 60 1.00 -0.50 9.89
CA PRO A 60 0.60 -1.50 8.90
C PRO A 60 1.28 -1.29 7.53
N ILE A 61 1.67 -0.06 7.22
CA ILE A 61 2.34 0.27 5.96
C ILE A 61 3.80 -0.19 6.00
N ALA A 62 4.49 -0.08 7.14
CA ALA A 62 5.83 -0.63 7.31
C ALA A 62 5.83 -2.17 7.20
N GLU A 63 4.84 -2.85 7.78
CA GLU A 63 4.70 -4.30 7.64
C GLU A 63 4.43 -4.73 6.20
N LEU A 64 3.60 -3.97 5.47
CA LEU A 64 3.42 -4.18 4.03
C LEU A 64 4.75 -4.02 3.28
N TRP A 65 5.54 -2.99 3.57
CA TRP A 65 6.87 -2.83 2.98
C TRP A 65 7.79 -4.02 3.28
N LYS A 66 7.81 -4.51 4.52
CA LYS A 66 8.60 -5.69 4.92
C LYS A 66 8.17 -6.93 4.16
N LEU A 67 6.87 -7.16 4.02
CA LEU A 67 6.31 -8.26 3.22
C LEU A 67 6.72 -8.15 1.75
N TYR A 68 6.54 -6.98 1.13
CA TYR A 68 6.90 -6.79 -0.29
C TYR A 68 8.41 -6.93 -0.52
N LEU A 69 9.25 -6.41 0.38
CA LEU A 69 10.71 -6.54 0.28
C LEU A 69 11.16 -7.99 0.42
N THR A 70 10.66 -8.72 1.41
CA THR A 70 11.02 -10.13 1.64
C THR A 70 10.54 -11.05 0.52
N THR A 71 9.37 -10.77 -0.07
CA THR A 71 8.80 -11.59 -1.15
C THR A 71 9.39 -11.28 -2.53
N GLU A 72 9.58 -10.00 -2.86
CA GLU A 72 10.03 -9.59 -4.19
C GLU A 72 11.56 -9.42 -4.26
N LEU A 73 12.23 -9.11 -3.14
CA LEU A 73 13.66 -8.85 -3.07
C LEU A 73 14.33 -9.62 -1.91
N PRO A 74 14.21 -10.96 -1.87
CA PRO A 74 14.77 -11.75 -0.78
C PRO A 74 16.28 -11.55 -0.62
N GLU A 75 16.99 -11.33 -1.74
CA GLU A 75 18.42 -11.01 -1.81
C GLU A 75 18.79 -9.76 -0.99
N VAL A 76 17.93 -8.74 -1.02
CA VAL A 76 18.13 -7.48 -0.26
C VAL A 76 17.91 -7.71 1.23
N THR A 77 17.03 -8.64 1.60
CA THR A 77 16.70 -8.92 3.00
C THR A 77 17.63 -9.95 3.64
N ALA A 78 18.33 -10.77 2.86
CA ALA A 78 19.14 -11.88 3.36
C ALA A 78 20.38 -11.43 4.16
N SER A 79 20.98 -10.31 3.79
CA SER A 79 22.20 -9.76 4.43
C SER A 79 21.92 -8.70 5.50
N VAL A 80 20.66 -8.32 5.70
CA VAL A 80 20.27 -7.19 6.56
C VAL A 80 19.74 -7.68 7.90
N SER A 81 20.20 -7.09 9.00
CA SER A 81 19.66 -7.41 10.32
C SER A 81 18.18 -7.03 10.42
N GLU A 82 17.40 -7.80 11.17
CA GLU A 82 15.95 -7.55 11.31
C GLU A 82 15.64 -6.12 11.79
N GLN A 83 16.44 -5.60 12.73
CA GLN A 83 16.30 -4.23 13.21
C GLN A 83 16.49 -3.20 12.07
N ARG A 84 17.56 -3.33 11.26
CA ARG A 84 17.81 -2.44 10.13
C ARG A 84 16.72 -2.55 9.06
N LEU A 85 16.21 -3.77 8.83
CA LEU A 85 15.10 -3.99 7.90
C LEU A 85 13.82 -3.30 8.39
N ASN A 86 13.49 -3.43 9.66
CA ASN A 86 12.31 -2.78 10.26
C ASN A 86 12.43 -1.25 10.20
N ASP A 87 13.61 -0.70 10.51
CA ASP A 87 13.87 0.75 10.43
C ASP A 87 13.76 1.25 8.99
N ALA A 88 14.32 0.51 8.01
CA ALA A 88 14.17 0.83 6.59
C ALA A 88 12.69 0.80 6.16
N CYS A 89 11.92 -0.20 6.58
CA CYS A 89 10.50 -0.32 6.24
C CYS A 89 9.67 0.84 6.82
N ARG A 90 9.96 1.27 8.06
CA ARG A 90 9.34 2.46 8.66
C ARG A 90 9.65 3.74 7.87
N ILE A 91 10.88 3.88 7.37
CA ILE A 91 11.23 5.03 6.54
C ILE A 91 10.52 4.96 5.18
N LEU A 92 10.51 3.80 4.53
CA LEU A 92 9.81 3.60 3.27
C LEU A 92 8.31 3.86 3.40
N ALA A 93 7.69 3.46 4.51
CA ALA A 93 6.29 3.72 4.81
C ALA A 93 5.97 5.23 4.86
N LYS A 94 6.87 6.03 5.44
CA LYS A 94 6.74 7.49 5.48
C LYS A 94 6.91 8.14 4.11
N LEU A 95 7.80 7.61 3.27
CA LEU A 95 8.10 8.18 1.96
C LEU A 95 7.07 7.78 0.90
N GLU A 96 6.57 6.55 0.98
CA GLU A 96 5.62 5.98 0.03
C GLU A 96 4.61 5.08 0.76
N PRO A 97 3.48 5.67 1.21
CA PRO A 97 2.44 4.93 1.91
C PRO A 97 1.49 4.18 0.97
N ARG A 98 1.53 4.42 -0.35
CA ARG A 98 0.55 3.86 -1.29
C ARG A 98 0.96 2.46 -1.72
N GLU A 99 0.24 1.45 -1.25
CA GLU A 99 0.48 0.04 -1.60
C GLU A 99 0.54 -0.18 -3.13
N SER A 100 -0.37 0.46 -3.87
CA SER A 100 -0.45 0.37 -5.34
C SER A 100 0.84 0.80 -6.06
N ARG A 101 1.71 1.56 -5.39
CA ARG A 101 3.01 1.99 -5.91
C ARG A 101 4.17 1.11 -5.46
N MET A 102 4.08 0.46 -4.30
CA MET A 102 5.18 -0.33 -3.72
C MET A 102 5.75 -1.36 -4.71
N ARG A 103 4.88 -2.19 -5.32
CA ARG A 103 5.32 -3.20 -6.30
C ARG A 103 5.96 -2.59 -7.55
N LYS A 104 5.44 -1.45 -8.03
CA LYS A 104 6.02 -0.74 -9.19
C LYS A 104 7.40 -0.17 -8.85
N THR A 105 7.56 0.36 -7.65
CA THR A 105 8.83 0.86 -7.12
C THR A 105 9.87 -0.26 -7.08
N LEU A 106 9.55 -1.42 -6.50
CA LEU A 106 10.47 -2.56 -6.41
C LEU A 106 10.87 -3.09 -7.79
N LYS A 107 9.92 -3.22 -8.72
CA LYS A 107 10.21 -3.63 -10.12
C LYS A 107 11.13 -2.64 -10.83
N THR A 108 10.94 -1.34 -10.58
CA THR A 108 11.78 -0.30 -11.18
C THR A 108 13.18 -0.30 -10.56
N ALA A 109 13.28 -0.49 -9.25
CA ALA A 109 14.56 -0.60 -8.55
C ALA A 109 15.39 -1.79 -9.08
N LYS A 110 14.76 -2.95 -9.32
CA LYS A 110 15.39 -4.09 -10.00
C LYS A 110 15.95 -3.70 -11.37
N ARG A 111 15.17 -3.01 -12.19
CA ARG A 111 15.59 -2.57 -13.53
C ARG A 111 16.77 -1.62 -13.47
N ILE A 112 16.79 -0.70 -12.50
CA ILE A 112 17.91 0.23 -12.31
C ILE A 112 19.18 -0.55 -11.94
N ALA A 113 19.11 -1.45 -10.96
CA ALA A 113 20.26 -2.25 -10.54
C ALA A 113 20.86 -3.05 -11.71
N VAL A 114 20.00 -3.67 -12.53
CA VAL A 114 20.44 -4.35 -13.78
C VAL A 114 21.12 -3.38 -14.74
N ALA A 115 20.56 -2.18 -14.94
CA ALA A 115 21.12 -1.18 -15.84
C ALA A 115 22.48 -0.63 -15.37
N VAL A 116 22.70 -0.54 -14.06
CA VAL A 116 23.98 -0.11 -13.48
C VAL A 116 24.91 -1.27 -13.11
N THR A 117 24.57 -2.50 -13.53
CA THR A 117 25.35 -3.73 -13.27
C THR A 117 25.71 -3.93 -11.80
N SER A 118 24.78 -3.60 -10.90
CA SER A 118 24.94 -3.73 -9.45
C SER A 118 23.92 -4.71 -8.85
N ALA A 119 24.19 -5.19 -7.64
CA ALA A 119 23.21 -5.93 -6.87
C ALA A 119 22.03 -5.01 -6.50
N VAL A 120 20.81 -5.55 -6.53
CA VAL A 120 19.64 -4.79 -6.06
C VAL A 120 19.82 -4.50 -4.58
N GLY A 121 19.44 -3.29 -4.16
CA GLY A 121 19.64 -2.82 -2.79
C GLY A 121 18.64 -1.74 -2.45
N LEU A 122 18.50 -1.43 -1.16
CA LEU A 122 17.57 -0.41 -0.67
C LEU A 122 17.83 0.97 -1.29
N GLY A 123 19.08 1.30 -1.60
CA GLY A 123 19.44 2.54 -2.31
C GLY A 123 18.73 2.69 -3.67
N HIS A 124 18.55 1.59 -4.41
CA HIS A 124 17.80 1.60 -5.67
C HIS A 124 16.31 1.88 -5.45
N VAL A 125 15.73 1.30 -4.39
CA VAL A 125 14.33 1.53 -4.00
C VAL A 125 14.11 3.00 -3.64
N LEU A 126 15.00 3.56 -2.81
CA LEU A 126 14.96 4.95 -2.38
C LEU A 126 15.14 5.92 -3.55
N SER A 127 16.04 5.61 -4.48
CA SER A 127 16.25 6.40 -5.70
C SER A 127 14.96 6.51 -6.53
N VAL A 128 14.25 5.37 -6.72
CA VAL A 128 12.96 5.38 -7.43
C VAL A 128 11.95 6.25 -6.69
N ILE A 129 11.80 6.09 -5.38
CA ILE A 129 10.85 6.87 -4.59
C ILE A 129 11.19 8.36 -4.71
N ARG A 130 12.45 8.74 -4.46
CA ARG A 130 12.94 10.12 -4.53
C ARG A 130 12.69 10.76 -5.89
N SER A 131 12.91 10.02 -6.97
CA SER A 131 12.68 10.52 -8.34
C SER A 131 11.21 10.80 -8.65
N SER A 132 10.30 10.22 -7.86
CA SER A 132 8.85 10.36 -8.04
C SER A 132 8.17 11.35 -7.10
N LEU A 133 8.91 11.90 -6.14
CA LEU A 133 8.40 12.91 -5.22
C LEU A 133 8.43 14.29 -5.89
N SER A 134 7.41 15.11 -5.61
CA SER A 134 7.42 16.51 -6.01
C SER A 134 8.48 17.29 -5.23
N SER A 135 8.95 18.42 -5.80
CA SER A 135 9.92 19.29 -5.13
C SER A 135 9.44 19.80 -3.76
N ALA A 136 8.13 19.98 -3.58
CA ALA A 136 7.54 20.35 -2.29
C ALA A 136 7.68 19.20 -1.28
N ARG A 137 7.30 17.98 -1.67
CA ARG A 137 7.43 16.80 -0.81
C ARG A 137 8.88 16.50 -0.46
N LEU A 138 9.81 16.65 -1.40
CA LEU A 138 11.24 16.48 -1.14
C LEU A 138 11.77 17.42 -0.05
N LYS A 139 11.24 18.64 0.08
CA LYS A 139 11.59 19.56 1.18
C LYS A 139 11.05 19.07 2.51
N GLU A 140 9.82 18.56 2.54
CA GLU A 140 9.16 18.06 3.75
C GLU A 140 9.83 16.79 4.29
N VAL A 141 10.31 15.90 3.41
CA VAL A 141 10.95 14.64 3.81
C VAL A 141 12.48 14.72 3.84
N LYS A 142 13.05 15.93 3.75
CA LYS A 142 14.52 16.12 3.65
C LYS A 142 15.26 15.52 4.84
N ASP A 143 14.75 15.72 6.06
CA ASP A 143 15.37 15.22 7.28
C ASP A 143 15.27 13.69 7.37
N ILE A 144 14.16 13.12 6.87
CA ILE A 144 13.97 11.66 6.77
C ILE A 144 14.98 11.06 5.79
N LEU A 145 15.18 11.70 4.65
CA LEU A 145 16.17 11.27 3.66
C LEU A 145 17.61 11.41 4.20
N ALA A 146 17.90 12.41 5.03
CA ALA A 146 19.20 12.52 5.71
C ALA A 146 19.44 11.37 6.70
N THR A 147 18.41 10.91 7.42
CA THR A 147 18.52 9.74 8.32
C THR A 147 18.85 8.46 7.56
N VAL A 148 18.41 8.35 6.30
CA VAL A 148 18.72 7.22 5.43
C VAL A 148 20.18 7.23 4.98
N ASP A 149 20.72 8.41 4.68
CA ASP A 149 22.13 8.57 4.31
C ASP A 149 23.07 8.25 5.50
N GLU A 150 22.61 8.48 6.74
CA GLU A 150 23.34 8.14 7.98
C GLU A 150 23.28 6.64 8.37
N LEU A 151 22.33 5.87 7.83
CA LEU A 151 22.25 4.42 8.06
C LEU A 151 23.38 3.63 7.37
N GLY A 152 24.26 4.31 6.63
CA GLY A 152 25.41 3.75 5.92
C GLY A 152 25.00 2.94 4.68
N PRO A 153 25.95 2.60 3.79
CA PRO A 153 25.65 1.69 2.69
C PRO A 153 25.11 0.37 3.28
N ILE A 154 23.92 0.00 2.84
CA ILE A 154 23.39 -1.35 3.02
C ILE A 154 23.94 -2.13 1.83
N GLU A 155 25.24 -2.43 1.89
CA GLU A 155 25.94 -3.36 1.00
C GLU A 155 25.79 -4.81 1.50
#